data_AF-A0A6I3UAL4-F1
#
_entry.id   AF-A0A6I3UAL4-F1
#
_cell.length_a   1.000
_cell.length_b   1.000
_cell.length_c   1.000
_cell.angle_alpha   90.00
_cell.angle_beta   90.00
_cell.angle_gamma   90.00
#
_symmetry.space_group_name_H-M   'P 1'
#
loop_
_entity.id
_entity.type
_entity.pdbx_description
1 polymer ?
#
loop_
_entity_poly.entity_id
_entity_poly.type
_entity_poly.pdbx_seq_one_letter_code
_entity_poly.pdbx_strand_id
1 'polypeptide(L)' 'RYIIAAKQEVTGFEIVADRDELAVIAGIVKDMGLSRIGFEDEISVSYYHRMQAAFAGIDLLPQTQFVEALRMIKDEKE' A
#
# COMPACT_ATOMS: atom_id res chain seq x y z
N ARG A 1 -1.82 15.69 -7.90
CA ARG A 1 -2.98 16.62 -7.74
C ARG A 1 -3.44 16.69 -6.28
N TYR A 2 -3.37 15.60 -5.51
CA TYR A 2 -3.86 15.55 -4.12
C TYR A 2 -2.84 15.95 -3.03
N ILE A 3 -1.63 16.39 -3.39
CA ILE A 3 -0.54 16.61 -2.42
C ILE A 3 -0.92 17.64 -1.34
N ILE A 4 -1.62 18.72 -1.71
CA ILE A 4 -2.01 19.77 -0.76
C ILE A 4 -3.01 19.21 0.27
N ALA A 5 -4.07 18.54 -0.19
CA ALA A 5 -5.07 17.94 0.67
C ALA A 5 -4.46 16.83 1.55
N ALA A 6 -3.65 15.93 0.97
CA ALA A 6 -2.99 14.85 1.71
C ALA A 6 -2.10 15.39 2.85
N LYS A 7 -1.36 16.49 2.62
CA LYS A 7 -0.54 17.13 3.66
C LYS A 7 -1.36 17.81 4.76
N GLN A 8 -2.63 18.13 4.51
CA GLN A 8 -3.51 18.77 5.50
C GLN A 8 -4.30 17.74 6.32
N GLU A 9 -4.71 16.63 5.69
CA GLU A 9 -5.62 15.65 6.29
C GLU A 9 -4.89 14.49 6.96
N VAL A 10 -3.69 14.13 6.49
CA VAL A 10 -2.98 12.94 6.96
C VAL A 10 -1.94 13.33 8.01
N THR A 11 -1.97 12.64 9.14
CA THR A 11 -0.97 12.76 10.21
C THR A 11 -0.26 11.42 10.42
N GLY A 12 1.03 11.45 10.73
CA GLY A 12 1.83 10.23 10.97
C GLY A 12 2.31 9.48 9.72
N PHE A 13 2.11 10.04 8.52
CA PHE A 13 2.61 9.45 7.25
C PHE A 13 3.55 10.40 6.52
N GLU A 14 4.53 9.82 5.81
CA GLU A 14 5.33 10.52 4.81
C GLU A 14 4.55 10.62 3.49
N ILE A 15 4.40 11.83 2.96
CA ILE A 15 3.67 12.05 1.70
C ILE A 15 4.65 12.06 0.53
N VAL A 16 4.64 10.99 -0.25
CA VAL A 16 5.40 10.86 -1.51
C VAL A 16 4.51 11.22 -2.70
N ALA A 17 5.03 12.02 -3.62
CA ALA A 17 4.30 12.51 -4.78
C ALA A 17 4.94 12.04 -6.09
N ASP A 18 4.41 10.96 -6.65
CA ASP A 18 4.85 10.41 -7.93
C ASP A 18 3.64 10.00 -8.79
N ARG A 19 3.88 9.76 -10.08
CA ARG A 19 2.89 9.23 -11.03
C ARG A 19 2.97 7.72 -11.19
N ASP A 20 4.06 7.10 -10.77
CA ASP A 20 4.26 5.65 -10.78
C ASP A 20 4.37 5.13 -9.34
N GLU A 21 3.22 4.77 -8.78
CA GLU A 21 3.10 4.31 -7.40
C GLU A 21 3.90 3.03 -7.14
N LEU A 22 3.96 2.11 -8.12
CA LEU A 22 4.61 0.82 -7.96
C LEU A 22 6.14 0.97 -7.97
N ALA A 23 6.67 1.86 -8.81
CA ALA A 23 8.11 2.17 -8.80
C ALA A 23 8.56 2.78 -7.47
N VAL A 24 7.77 3.70 -6.91
CA VAL A 24 8.03 4.28 -5.58
C VAL A 24 8.01 3.21 -4.50
N ILE A 25 6.96 2.38 -4.46
CA ILE A 25 6.84 1.30 -3.47
C ILE A 25 8.02 0.33 -3.59
N ALA A 26 8.44 -0.03 -4.80
CA ALA A 26 9.57 -0.94 -5.02
C ALA A 26 10.88 -0.37 -4.46
N GLY A 27 11.11 0.94 -4.61
CA GLY A 27 12.25 1.63 -4.01
C GLY A 27 12.22 1.55 -2.48
N ILE A 28 11.08 1.87 -1.86
CA ILE A 28 10.90 1.82 -0.41
C ILE A 28 11.11 0.39 0.13
N VAL A 29 10.48 -0.61 -0.49
CA VAL A 29 10.60 -2.03 -0.11
C VAL A 29 12.06 -2.49 -0.14
N LYS A 30 12.80 -2.08 -1.19
CA LYS A 30 14.23 -2.38 -1.33
C LYS A 30 15.06 -1.69 -0.24
N ASP A 31 14.85 -0.40 -0.01
CA ASP A 31 15.61 0.39 0.96
C ASP A 31 15.35 -0.09 2.40
N MET A 32 14.15 -0.62 2.68
CA MET A 32 13.80 -1.27 3.94
C MET A 32 14.33 -2.71 4.07
N GLY A 33 14.87 -3.30 3.00
CA GLY A 33 15.36 -4.68 2.99
C GLY A 33 14.26 -5.73 3.15
N LEU A 34 13.03 -5.43 2.74
CA LEU A 34 11.90 -6.34 2.85
C LEU A 34 11.93 -7.37 1.72
N SER A 35 11.66 -8.63 2.04
CA SER A 35 11.58 -9.73 1.06
C SER A 35 10.16 -10.24 0.83
N ARG A 36 9.19 -9.78 1.64
CA ARG A 36 7.78 -10.17 1.56
C ARG A 36 6.91 -8.95 1.84
N ILE A 37 5.85 -8.77 1.07
CA ILE A 37 4.87 -7.67 1.27
C ILE A 37 3.45 -8.21 1.21
N GLY A 38 2.61 -7.73 2.11
CA GLY A 38 1.17 -8.00 2.09
C GLY A 38 0.43 -7.06 1.15
N PHE A 39 -0.63 -7.56 0.52
CA PHE A 39 -1.59 -6.74 -0.23
C PHE A 39 -3.01 -7.24 0.00
N GLU A 40 -4.01 -6.35 -0.06
CA GLU A 40 -5.42 -6.74 0.02
C GLU A 40 -5.82 -7.47 -1.25
N ASP A 41 -6.39 -8.67 -1.12
CA ASP A 41 -6.71 -9.54 -2.26
C ASP A 41 -7.94 -9.09 -3.06
N GLU A 42 -8.64 -8.06 -2.60
CA GLU A 42 -9.75 -7.40 -3.29
C GLU A 42 -9.26 -6.39 -4.36
N ILE A 43 -8.35 -6.82 -5.23
CA ILE A 43 -7.83 -6.05 -6.36
C ILE A 43 -8.15 -6.71 -7.70
N SER A 44 -8.06 -5.94 -8.79
CA SER A 44 -8.19 -6.53 -10.12
C SER A 44 -7.00 -7.42 -10.46
N VAL A 45 -7.26 -8.48 -11.23
CA VAL A 45 -6.20 -9.39 -11.73
C VAL A 45 -5.15 -8.62 -12.55
N SER A 46 -5.57 -7.61 -13.31
CA SER A 46 -4.64 -6.78 -14.09
C SER A 46 -3.71 -5.94 -13.21
N TYR A 47 -4.21 -5.45 -12.07
CA TYR A 47 -3.36 -4.73 -11.11
C TYR A 47 -2.39 -5.68 -10.41
N TYR A 48 -2.86 -6.88 -10.03
CA TYR A 48 -1.99 -7.92 -9.47
C TYR A 48 -0.82 -8.28 -10.41
N HIS A 49 -1.07 -8.43 -11.71
CA HIS A 49 0.01 -8.67 -12.67
C HIS A 49 1.01 -7.50 -12.78
N ARG A 50 0.55 -6.25 -12.67
CA ARG A 50 1.46 -5.09 -12.60
C ARG A 50 2.33 -5.15 -11.35
N MET A 51 1.76 -5.53 -10.20
CA MET A 51 2.50 -5.71 -8.95
C MET A 51 3.55 -6.82 -9.08
N GLN A 52 3.20 -7.97 -9.66
CA GLN A 52 4.15 -9.07 -9.88
C GLN A 52 5.35 -8.64 -10.73
N ALA A 53 5.13 -7.81 -11.75
CA ALA A 53 6.21 -7.27 -12.56
C ALA A 53 7.07 -6.24 -11.81
N ALA A 54 6.44 -5.30 -11.10
CA ALA A 54 7.13 -4.23 -10.38
C ALA A 54 7.92 -4.73 -9.15
N PHE A 55 7.43 -5.78 -8.50
CA PHE A 55 8.00 -6.35 -7.28
C PHE A 55 8.65 -7.72 -7.53
N ALA A 56 9.24 -7.92 -8.71
CA ALA A 56 9.90 -9.17 -9.05
C ALA A 56 10.95 -9.57 -8.00
N GLY A 57 10.86 -10.79 -7.48
CA GLY A 57 11.72 -11.30 -6.42
C GLY A 57 11.25 -11.01 -4.99
N ILE A 58 10.14 -10.27 -4.83
CA ILE A 58 9.45 -10.09 -3.54
C ILE A 58 8.29 -11.08 -3.46
N ASP A 59 8.12 -11.71 -2.30
CA ASP A 59 6.99 -12.59 -2.04
C ASP A 59 5.71 -11.75 -1.77
N LEU A 60 4.76 -11.79 -2.69
CA LEU A 60 3.49 -11.09 -2.57
C LEU A 60 2.48 -11.97 -1.83
N LEU A 61 2.07 -11.52 -0.64
CA LEU A 61 1.20 -12.26 0.26
C LEU A 61 -0.22 -11.70 0.22
N PRO A 62 -1.19 -12.36 -0.42
CA PRO A 62 -2.58 -11.91 -0.39
C PRO A 62 -3.10 -11.92 1.05
N GLN A 63 -3.79 -10.86 1.44
CA GLN A 63 -4.41 -10.71 2.75
C GLN A 63 -5.91 -10.47 2.55
N THR A 64 -6.73 -11.27 3.23
CA THR A 64 -8.19 -11.12 3.22
C THR A 64 -8.63 -10.38 4.47
N GLN A 65 -9.42 -9.30 4.31
CA GLN A 65 -10.02 -8.56 5.42
C GLN A 65 -9.03 -7.99 6.46
N PHE A 66 -7.80 -7.65 6.05
CA PHE A 66 -6.74 -7.23 6.99
C PHE A 66 -7.05 -5.90 7.68
N VAL A 67 -7.50 -4.90 6.91
CA VAL A 67 -7.90 -3.59 7.45
C VAL A 67 -9.31 -3.67 8.05
N GLU A 68 -10.18 -4.49 7.48
CA GLU A 68 -11.56 -4.72 7.90
C GLU A 68 -11.62 -5.27 9.33
N ALA A 69 -10.69 -6.15 9.68
CA ALA A 69 -10.54 -6.65 11.04
C ALA A 69 -10.30 -5.52 12.05
N LEU A 70 -9.57 -4.47 11.67
CA LEU A 70 -9.36 -3.29 12.51
C LEU A 70 -10.63 -2.42 12.58
N ARG A 71 -11.37 -2.30 11.47
CA ARG A 71 -12.59 -1.46 11.37
C ARG A 71 -13.81 -2.03 12.08
N MET A 72 -13.78 -3.30 12.46
CA MET A 72 -14.87 -3.97 13.18
C MET A 72 -15.05 -3.41 14.61
N ILE A 73 -13.96 -2.97 15.23
CA ILE A 73 -13.98 -2.35 16.56
C ILE A 73 -14.05 -0.83 16.37
N LYS A 74 -15.17 -0.23 16.79
CA LYS A 74 -15.40 1.21 16.68
C LYS A 74 -14.80 1.96 17.86
N ASP A 75 -14.24 3.14 17.59
CA ASP A 75 -13.89 4.11 18.63
C ASP A 75 -15.09 5.03 18.93
N GLU A 76 -14.94 5.98 19.85
CA GLU A 76 -16.03 6.88 20.23
C GLU A 76 -16.47 7.84 19.10
N LYS A 77 -15.67 7.97 18.04
CA LYS A 77 -15.86 8.93 16.95
C LYS A 77 -16.38 8.25 15.67
N GLU A 78 -16.41 6.92 15.61
CA GLU A 78 -16.99 6.11 14.52
C GLU A 78 -18.29 5.39 14.89
#